data_AF-A0A5B8MKW2-F1
#
_entry.id   AF-A0A5B8MKW2-F1
#
_cell.length_a   1.000
_cell.length_b   1.000
_cell.length_c   1.000
_cell.angle_alpha   90.00
_cell.angle_beta   90.00
_cell.angle_gamma   90.00
#
_symmetry.space_group_name_H-M   'P 1'
#
loop_
_entity.id
_entity.type
_entity.pdbx_description
1 polymer ?
#
loop_
_entity_poly.entity_id
_entity_poly.type
_entity_poly.pdbx_seq_one_letter_code
_entity_poly.pdbx_strand_id
1 'polypeptide(L)'
;MRTTMRTTTRTRGGVVGGATGRGNGGAPLLLRRPVGGVASRVAASRQVAGSKVGGRVEVAERVVATRAASYDQEQFIAESKEMRLKHLEEQAMYALKISCENFDHAVFPNAMIAGDVVITHLLSRLGYLKDGKCKVMVVDTFHLFPETMGFLKEMEDFYDFKAEVFCAEGVPVGDKAAYDAKYGADLWKEDIEQYDKVCKVEPFQRGLKTLETNCMINGRTRWQGFERAWIDLFENAPIGGGLAKCNPLAYWTLEDCFDYIAKYRIPHHPLHAEGYPSIGDAKDTIPIPEDGSVTFKNFEFQGDKAQWLDYASERKGRFVGLTKKDGSAKTECGIHVEGAEKTFDRDLWEDGSSAVQALAQISDVESFVKSGPAVLAVYAPWCQFCQAMEEEYEKLAKELGIPVAKFRGDEQREFVQAELNTESFPTVNVVTADGKVVKYDSEARTVADFTEFVQSTVGATAKTA
;
A
#
# COMPACT_ATOMS: atom_id res chain seq x y z
N MET A 1 12.12 -5.30 -46.81
CA MET A 1 12.62 -4.06 -46.17
C MET A 1 13.40 -4.46 -44.92
N ARG A 2 14.72 -4.27 -44.93
CA ARG A 2 15.60 -4.48 -43.77
C ARG A 2 15.70 -3.15 -43.00
N THR A 3 15.57 -3.19 -41.68
CA THR A 3 16.13 -2.13 -40.83
C THR A 3 16.66 -2.76 -39.54
N THR A 4 17.98 -2.74 -39.42
CA THR A 4 18.79 -3.18 -38.28
C THR A 4 18.79 -2.10 -37.20
N MET A 5 18.46 -2.45 -35.96
CA MET A 5 18.77 -1.64 -34.78
C MET A 5 20.12 -2.07 -34.19
N ARG A 6 21.01 -1.08 -34.01
CA ARG A 6 22.30 -1.21 -33.33
C ARG A 6 22.10 -1.12 -31.82
N THR A 7 22.66 -2.10 -31.11
CA THR A 7 22.97 -2.08 -29.68
C THR A 7 24.26 -1.30 -29.44
N THR A 8 24.27 -0.42 -28.44
CA THR A 8 25.49 0.22 -27.92
C THR A 8 25.68 -0.20 -26.47
N THR A 9 26.63 -1.09 -26.25
CA THR A 9 27.23 -1.41 -24.96
C THR A 9 28.19 -0.29 -24.55
N ARG A 10 28.09 0.23 -23.33
CA ARG A 10 29.07 1.15 -22.75
C ARG A 10 29.81 0.45 -21.63
N THR A 11 31.11 0.27 -21.85
CA THR A 11 32.09 -0.36 -20.97
C THR A 11 32.37 0.47 -19.72
N ARG A 12 32.55 -0.22 -18.59
CA ARG A 12 33.13 0.29 -17.34
C ARG A 12 34.66 0.23 -17.37
N GLY A 13 35.28 1.24 -16.80
CA GLY A 13 36.68 1.31 -16.33
C GLY A 13 36.87 2.71 -15.76
N GLY A 14 37.55 3.00 -14.65
CA GLY A 14 38.33 2.22 -13.70
C GLY A 14 39.17 3.24 -12.90
N VAL A 15 39.05 3.22 -11.57
CA VAL A 15 40.12 3.36 -10.55
C VAL A 15 40.94 4.68 -10.41
N VAL A 16 40.71 5.35 -9.26
CA VAL A 16 41.63 5.90 -8.21
C VAL A 16 42.63 7.04 -8.52
N GLY A 17 42.62 8.06 -7.63
CA GLY A 17 43.77 8.93 -7.33
C GLY A 17 43.38 10.15 -6.48
N GLY A 18 43.85 10.23 -5.22
CA GLY A 18 43.56 11.32 -4.29
C GLY A 18 44.56 12.47 -4.31
N ALA A 19 44.25 13.52 -3.53
CA ALA A 19 45.13 14.40 -2.73
C ALA A 19 44.70 15.89 -2.73
N THR A 20 44.35 16.37 -1.52
CA THR A 20 44.67 17.66 -0.88
C THR A 20 44.65 18.98 -1.67
N GLY A 21 43.85 19.94 -1.18
CA GLY A 21 44.06 21.37 -1.42
C GLY A 21 43.14 22.25 -0.56
N ARG A 22 43.71 22.97 0.42
CA ARG A 22 43.06 24.04 1.19
C ARG A 22 42.84 25.28 0.30
N GLY A 23 41.76 26.04 0.52
CA GLY A 23 41.63 27.39 -0.05
C GLY A 23 40.29 28.09 0.21
N ASN A 24 40.25 28.87 1.31
CA ASN A 24 39.50 30.11 1.57
C ASN A 24 38.26 30.52 0.73
N GLY A 25 37.19 30.86 1.46
CA GLY A 25 36.61 32.22 1.46
C GLY A 25 35.41 32.50 0.55
N GLY A 26 34.27 32.86 1.16
CA GLY A 26 33.20 33.60 0.47
C GLY A 26 31.79 33.22 0.91
N ALA A 27 31.23 33.94 1.89
CA ALA A 27 29.81 33.90 2.23
C ALA A 27 28.95 34.56 1.13
N PRO A 28 27.70 34.12 0.87
CA PRO A 28 26.75 34.91 0.12
C PRO A 28 25.86 35.76 1.05
N LEU A 29 25.70 36.99 0.57
CA LEU A 29 25.04 38.15 1.15
C LEU A 29 23.51 37.95 1.28
N LEU A 30 22.97 38.25 2.46
CA LEU A 30 21.56 38.50 2.71
C LEU A 30 21.12 39.81 2.03
N LEU A 31 20.18 39.74 1.10
CA LEU A 31 19.50 40.90 0.53
C LEU A 31 18.15 41.10 1.24
N ARG A 32 18.14 41.93 2.29
CA ARG A 32 16.95 42.61 2.80
C ARG A 32 16.58 43.73 1.83
N ARG A 33 15.32 43.77 1.35
CA ARG A 33 14.76 44.96 0.67
C ARG A 33 13.85 45.74 1.63
N PRO A 34 13.85 47.08 1.56
CA PRO A 34 13.02 47.90 2.44
C PRO A 34 11.59 48.04 1.89
N VAL A 35 10.65 48.16 2.83
CA VAL A 35 9.25 48.52 2.60
C VAL A 35 9.20 50.01 2.27
N GLY A 36 8.69 50.36 1.09
CA GLY A 36 8.43 51.73 0.66
C GLY A 36 7.07 51.80 -0.02
N GLY A 37 6.09 52.38 0.69
CA GLY A 37 4.75 52.63 0.15
C GLY A 37 4.80 53.61 -1.02
N VAL A 38 4.10 53.27 -2.10
CA VAL A 38 3.94 54.14 -3.25
C VAL A 38 2.51 54.70 -3.24
N ALA A 39 2.38 55.95 -2.80
CA ALA A 39 1.20 56.75 -3.10
C ALA A 39 1.24 57.12 -4.59
N SER A 40 0.31 56.56 -5.38
CA SER A 40 0.19 56.88 -6.80
C SER A 40 -0.40 58.28 -6.98
N ARG A 41 0.40 59.22 -7.50
CA ARG A 41 -0.10 60.52 -8.01
C ARG A 41 -0.56 60.33 -9.46
N VAL A 42 -1.84 60.60 -9.70
CA VAL A 42 -2.43 60.63 -11.04
C VAL A 42 -1.95 61.89 -11.77
N ALA A 43 -1.28 61.72 -12.91
CA ALA A 43 -1.04 62.80 -13.87
C ALA A 43 -2.02 62.65 -15.04
N ALA A 44 -2.97 63.59 -15.16
CA ALA A 44 -3.88 63.67 -16.30
C ALA A 44 -3.23 64.52 -17.40
N SER A 45 -2.94 63.94 -18.56
CA SER A 45 -2.53 64.67 -19.75
C SER A 45 -3.76 65.09 -20.57
N ARG A 46 -3.92 66.40 -20.78
CA ARG A 46 -4.92 66.97 -21.70
C ARG A 46 -4.28 67.11 -23.09
N GLN A 47 -4.82 66.40 -24.08
CA GLN A 47 -4.62 66.73 -25.49
C GLN A 47 -5.86 67.46 -26.01
N VAL A 48 -5.67 68.71 -26.43
CA VAL A 48 -6.69 69.51 -27.13
C VAL A 48 -6.28 69.59 -28.59
N ALA A 49 -7.00 68.91 -29.47
CA ALA A 49 -6.95 69.15 -30.90
C ALA A 49 -8.24 69.87 -31.29
N GLY A 50 -8.10 71.14 -31.69
CA GLY A 50 -9.21 71.96 -32.16
C GLY A 50 -9.36 71.90 -33.68
N SER A 51 -10.59 71.71 -34.15
CA SER A 51 -11.11 72.39 -35.34
C SER A 51 -12.64 72.48 -35.23
N LYS A 52 -13.18 73.69 -35.36
CA LYS A 52 -14.62 73.99 -35.29
C LYS A 52 -15.25 73.85 -36.67
N VAL A 53 -16.33 73.07 -36.80
CA VAL A 53 -17.55 73.48 -37.53
C VAL A 53 -18.77 72.81 -36.88
N GLY A 54 -19.72 73.64 -36.43
CA GLY A 54 -21.17 73.40 -36.34
C GLY A 54 -21.73 72.11 -35.72
N GLY A 55 -22.26 72.21 -34.50
CA GLY A 55 -23.19 71.23 -33.92
C GLY A 55 -22.95 71.01 -32.43
N ARG A 56 -23.98 71.18 -31.59
CA ARG A 56 -23.95 70.82 -30.16
C ARG A 56 -23.61 69.33 -30.06
N VAL A 57 -22.42 69.01 -29.54
CA VAL A 57 -22.05 67.64 -29.14
C VAL A 57 -22.09 67.62 -27.61
N GLU A 58 -23.04 66.89 -27.05
CA GLU A 58 -22.96 66.45 -25.65
C GLU A 58 -21.74 65.53 -25.52
N VAL A 59 -20.74 65.99 -24.78
CA VAL A 59 -19.56 65.18 -24.48
C VAL A 59 -19.92 64.28 -23.31
N ALA A 60 -20.37 63.06 -23.61
CA ALA A 60 -20.45 62.00 -22.62
C ALA A 60 -19.02 61.64 -22.19
N GLU A 61 -18.66 62.01 -20.96
CA GLU A 61 -17.37 61.72 -20.35
C GLU A 61 -17.29 60.21 -20.06
N ARG A 62 -16.83 59.44 -21.05
CA ARG A 62 -16.50 58.02 -20.84
C ARG A 62 -15.16 57.97 -20.12
N VAL A 63 -15.21 57.94 -18.79
CA VAL A 63 -14.08 57.53 -17.96
C VAL A 63 -13.83 56.05 -18.23
N VAL A 64 -12.98 55.76 -19.22
CA VAL A 64 -12.43 54.41 -19.40
C VAL A 64 -11.34 54.27 -18.35
N ALA A 65 -11.72 53.81 -17.16
CA ALA A 65 -10.77 53.35 -16.16
C ALA A 65 -10.18 52.01 -16.64
N THR A 66 -9.18 52.04 -17.51
CA THR A 66 -8.28 50.91 -17.71
C THR A 66 -7.38 50.79 -16.49
N ARG A 67 -7.91 50.21 -15.41
CA ARG A 67 -7.06 49.56 -14.41
C ARG A 67 -6.47 48.34 -15.11
N ALA A 68 -5.26 48.47 -15.65
CA ALA A 68 -4.44 47.30 -15.89
C ALA A 68 -4.34 46.60 -14.53
N ALA A 69 -4.90 45.39 -14.41
CA ALA A 69 -4.76 44.59 -13.20
C ALA A 69 -3.26 44.47 -12.91
N SER A 70 -2.83 45.03 -11.77
CA SER A 70 -1.43 44.93 -11.35
C SER A 70 -1.10 43.46 -11.11
N TYR A 71 0.07 43.02 -11.55
CA TYR A 71 0.59 41.69 -11.25
C TYR A 71 0.56 41.41 -9.74
N ASP A 72 -0.24 40.44 -9.32
CA ASP A 72 -0.34 39.97 -7.93
C ASP A 72 0.17 38.51 -7.84
N GLN A 73 1.39 38.35 -7.35
CA GLN A 73 2.05 37.05 -7.22
C GLN A 73 1.28 36.12 -6.28
N GLU A 74 0.71 36.64 -5.19
CA GLU A 74 0.03 35.82 -4.18
C GLU A 74 -1.28 35.28 -4.74
N GLN A 75 -2.01 36.12 -5.50
CA GLN A 75 -3.20 35.68 -6.22
C GLN A 75 -2.87 34.52 -7.18
N PHE A 76 -1.82 34.65 -8.00
CA PHE A 76 -1.46 33.58 -8.94
C PHE A 76 -0.97 32.30 -8.25
N ILE A 77 -0.29 32.40 -7.10
CA ILE A 77 0.05 31.24 -6.28
C ILE A 77 -1.23 30.53 -5.82
N ALA A 78 -2.19 31.26 -5.27
CA ALA A 78 -3.46 30.70 -4.80
C ALA A 78 -4.25 30.03 -5.95
N GLU A 79 -4.39 30.72 -7.09
CA GLU A 79 -5.04 30.17 -8.29
C GLU A 79 -4.35 28.89 -8.77
N SER A 80 -3.01 28.84 -8.75
CA SER A 80 -2.26 27.64 -9.15
C SER A 80 -2.47 26.45 -8.22
N LYS A 81 -2.58 26.70 -6.91
CA LYS A 81 -2.92 25.67 -5.91
C LYS A 81 -4.34 25.16 -6.10
N GLU A 82 -5.30 26.06 -6.38
CA GLU A 82 -6.68 25.67 -6.67
C GLU A 82 -6.77 24.80 -7.93
N MET A 83 -6.06 25.18 -9.01
CA MET A 83 -5.98 24.36 -10.23
C MET A 83 -5.39 22.97 -9.96
N ARG A 84 -4.31 22.90 -9.17
CA ARG A 84 -3.71 21.62 -8.75
C ARG A 84 -4.71 20.76 -7.98
N LEU A 85 -5.36 21.31 -6.96
CA LEU A 85 -6.27 20.55 -6.11
C LEU A 85 -7.49 20.06 -6.89
N LYS A 86 -8.02 20.89 -7.81
CA LYS A 86 -9.10 20.48 -8.72
C LYS A 86 -8.68 19.31 -9.60
N HIS A 87 -7.50 19.37 -10.20
CA HIS A 87 -6.99 18.28 -11.03
C HIS A 87 -6.81 16.97 -10.25
N LEU A 88 -6.25 17.06 -9.05
CA LEU A 88 -6.06 15.92 -8.17
C LEU A 88 -7.39 15.30 -7.70
N GLU A 89 -8.38 16.14 -7.38
CA GLU A 89 -9.76 15.71 -7.06
C GLU A 89 -10.39 14.94 -8.24
N GLU A 90 -10.30 15.50 -9.47
CA GLU A 90 -10.83 14.85 -10.67
C GLU A 90 -10.17 13.49 -10.94
N GLN A 91 -8.84 13.38 -10.78
CA GLN A 91 -8.12 12.11 -10.93
C GLN A 91 -8.52 11.08 -9.86
N ALA A 92 -8.62 11.50 -8.60
CA ALA A 92 -9.00 10.61 -7.51
C ALA A 92 -10.44 10.08 -7.69
N MET A 93 -11.38 10.97 -8.03
CA MET A 93 -12.76 10.58 -8.33
C MET A 93 -12.85 9.66 -9.54
N TYR A 94 -12.05 9.91 -10.58
CA TYR A 94 -11.93 9.01 -11.73
C TYR A 94 -11.46 7.61 -11.30
N ALA A 95 -10.37 7.52 -10.52
CA ALA A 95 -9.85 6.23 -10.05
C ALA A 95 -10.88 5.45 -9.23
N LEU A 96 -11.52 6.11 -8.26
CA LEU A 96 -12.56 5.50 -7.43
C LEU A 96 -13.76 5.03 -8.26
N LYS A 97 -14.21 5.84 -9.22
CA LYS A 97 -15.31 5.49 -10.13
C LYS A 97 -14.98 4.27 -10.96
N ILE A 98 -13.83 4.25 -11.63
CA ILE A 98 -13.42 3.11 -12.45
C ILE A 98 -13.32 1.84 -11.60
N SER A 99 -12.75 1.92 -10.39
CA SER A 99 -12.67 0.77 -9.49
C SER A 99 -14.04 0.28 -9.04
N CYS A 100 -14.90 1.16 -8.50
CA CYS A 100 -16.20 0.75 -7.96
C CYS A 100 -17.24 0.37 -9.04
N GLU A 101 -17.04 0.77 -10.31
CA GLU A 101 -17.94 0.42 -11.41
C GLU A 101 -17.52 -0.84 -12.17
N ASN A 102 -16.27 -1.29 -12.04
CA ASN A 102 -15.74 -2.45 -12.77
C ASN A 102 -15.38 -3.63 -11.86
N PHE A 103 -15.46 -3.46 -10.54
CA PHE A 103 -15.21 -4.51 -9.56
C PHE A 103 -16.39 -4.61 -8.60
N ASP A 104 -16.95 -5.81 -8.46
CA ASP A 104 -18.16 -6.06 -7.66
C ASP A 104 -17.94 -5.94 -6.14
N HIS A 105 -16.69 -6.11 -5.68
CA HIS A 105 -16.32 -6.16 -4.27
C HIS A 105 -15.13 -5.23 -4.00
N ALA A 106 -15.33 -3.93 -4.24
CA ALA A 106 -14.36 -2.92 -3.86
C ALA A 106 -14.37 -2.72 -2.34
N VAL A 107 -13.19 -2.85 -1.72
CA VAL A 107 -13.01 -2.65 -0.27
C VAL A 107 -11.97 -1.59 -0.03
N PHE A 108 -12.25 -0.68 0.90
CA PHE A 108 -11.35 0.36 1.35
C PHE A 108 -10.95 0.11 2.81
N PRO A 109 -9.77 -0.49 3.07
CA PRO A 109 -9.17 -0.51 4.39
C PRO A 109 -8.81 0.91 4.84
N ASN A 110 -9.28 1.28 6.02
CA ASN A 110 -9.25 2.65 6.51
C ASN A 110 -8.65 2.70 7.93
N ALA A 111 -7.56 3.46 8.08
CA ALA A 111 -6.88 3.70 9.36
C ALA A 111 -7.16 5.11 9.91
N MET A 112 -8.09 5.86 9.32
CA MET A 112 -8.55 7.19 9.74
C MET A 112 -7.48 8.29 9.74
N ILE A 113 -6.40 8.09 8.99
CA ILE A 113 -5.39 9.13 8.76
C ILE A 113 -5.87 10.15 7.70
N ALA A 114 -5.13 11.25 7.52
CA ALA A 114 -5.52 12.36 6.63
C ALA A 114 -5.90 11.94 5.20
N GLY A 115 -5.11 11.06 4.57
CA GLY A 115 -5.45 10.53 3.24
C GLY A 115 -6.72 9.69 3.24
N ASP A 116 -6.93 8.89 4.28
CA ASP A 116 -8.07 7.98 4.36
C ASP A 116 -9.40 8.71 4.57
N VAL A 117 -9.41 9.81 5.35
CA VAL A 117 -10.61 10.65 5.50
C VAL A 117 -10.96 11.38 4.21
N VAL A 118 -9.96 11.74 3.39
CA VAL A 118 -10.18 12.30 2.04
C VAL A 118 -10.83 11.25 1.14
N ILE A 119 -10.30 10.01 1.11
CA ILE A 119 -10.90 8.92 0.32
C ILE A 119 -12.34 8.63 0.76
N THR A 120 -12.59 8.60 2.07
CA THR A 120 -13.94 8.42 2.64
C THR A 120 -14.90 9.50 2.11
N HIS A 121 -14.48 10.76 2.14
CA HIS A 121 -15.27 11.88 1.62
C HIS A 121 -15.56 11.75 0.11
N LEU A 122 -14.54 11.39 -0.68
CA LEU A 122 -14.68 11.21 -2.13
C LEU A 122 -15.64 10.06 -2.47
N LEU A 123 -15.52 8.92 -1.78
CA LEU A 123 -16.43 7.78 -1.92
C LEU A 123 -17.88 8.16 -1.56
N SER A 124 -18.07 8.92 -0.48
CA SER A 124 -19.38 9.43 -0.07
C SER A 124 -19.98 10.35 -1.14
N ARG A 125 -19.20 11.29 -1.70
CA ARG A 125 -19.64 12.19 -2.77
C ARG A 125 -19.98 11.47 -4.07
N LEU A 126 -19.35 10.32 -4.34
CA LEU A 126 -19.68 9.45 -5.47
C LEU A 126 -20.91 8.56 -5.19
N GLY A 127 -21.39 8.50 -3.95
CA GLY A 127 -22.51 7.67 -3.53
C GLY A 127 -22.13 6.23 -3.15
N TYR A 128 -20.85 5.86 -3.26
CA TYR A 128 -20.40 4.47 -3.17
C TYR A 128 -20.38 3.87 -1.76
N LEU A 129 -20.38 4.73 -0.74
CA LEU A 129 -20.58 4.27 0.64
C LEU A 129 -22.06 3.92 0.89
N LYS A 130 -22.97 4.75 0.37
CA LYS A 130 -24.41 4.64 0.62
C LYS A 130 -25.06 3.51 -0.16
N ASP A 131 -24.65 3.31 -1.42
CA ASP A 131 -25.17 2.24 -2.27
C ASP A 131 -24.50 0.88 -2.00
N GLY A 132 -23.46 0.86 -1.14
CA GLY A 132 -22.72 -0.33 -0.75
C GLY A 132 -21.74 -0.84 -1.79
N LYS A 133 -21.47 -0.10 -2.88
CA LYS A 133 -20.48 -0.47 -3.89
C LYS A 133 -19.06 -0.52 -3.35
N CYS A 134 -18.76 0.27 -2.34
CA CYS A 134 -17.50 0.19 -1.62
C CYS A 134 -17.74 -0.07 -0.14
N LYS A 135 -17.20 -1.15 0.39
CA LYS A 135 -17.20 -1.42 1.83
C LYS A 135 -15.98 -0.79 2.49
N VAL A 136 -16.17 -0.21 3.67
CA VAL A 136 -15.06 0.27 4.51
C VAL A 136 -14.67 -0.83 5.48
N MET A 137 -13.40 -1.17 5.52
CA MET A 137 -12.84 -2.17 6.45
C MET A 137 -11.90 -1.48 7.44
N VAL A 138 -12.00 -1.83 8.72
CA VAL A 138 -11.09 -1.31 9.77
C VAL A 138 -10.47 -2.47 10.52
N VAL A 139 -9.19 -2.35 10.86
CA VAL A 139 -8.51 -3.32 11.74
C VAL A 139 -8.32 -2.70 13.12
N ASP A 140 -9.05 -3.21 14.11
CA ASP A 140 -8.83 -2.90 15.52
C ASP A 140 -7.68 -3.77 16.06
N THR A 141 -6.55 -3.12 16.30
CA THR A 141 -5.34 -3.77 16.82
C THR A 141 -5.38 -3.96 18.33
N PHE A 142 -6.42 -3.45 19.00
CA PHE A 142 -6.55 -3.26 20.44
C PHE A 142 -5.51 -2.32 21.08
N HIS A 143 -4.68 -1.67 20.26
CA HIS A 143 -3.61 -0.76 20.69
C HIS A 143 -3.68 0.60 19.99
N LEU A 144 -4.75 0.89 19.27
CA LEU A 144 -5.02 2.21 18.71
C LEU A 144 -5.16 3.26 19.83
N PHE A 145 -5.10 4.53 19.46
CA PHE A 145 -5.44 5.59 20.40
C PHE A 145 -6.92 5.48 20.83
N PRO A 146 -7.26 5.82 22.09
CA PRO A 146 -8.64 5.82 22.57
C PRO A 146 -9.59 6.64 21.68
N GLU A 147 -9.07 7.71 21.06
CA GLU A 147 -9.80 8.60 20.16
C GLU A 147 -10.15 7.93 18.82
N THR A 148 -9.37 6.94 18.36
CA THR A 148 -9.46 6.43 16.98
C THR A 148 -10.80 5.74 16.70
N MET A 149 -11.22 4.82 17.56
CA MET A 149 -12.51 4.13 17.37
C MET A 149 -13.72 5.05 17.65
N GLY A 150 -13.55 6.06 18.50
CA GLY A 150 -14.55 7.12 18.68
C GLY A 150 -14.70 7.97 17.41
N PHE A 151 -13.59 8.30 16.76
CA PHE A 151 -13.59 9.04 15.50
C PHE A 151 -14.15 8.21 14.34
N LEU A 152 -13.93 6.89 14.30
CA LEU A 152 -14.62 6.00 13.35
C LEU A 152 -16.14 6.18 13.44
N LYS A 153 -16.68 6.19 14.66
CA LYS A 153 -18.11 6.35 14.91
C LYS A 153 -18.62 7.71 14.41
N GLU A 154 -17.86 8.78 14.63
CA GLU A 154 -18.17 10.11 14.09
C GLU A 154 -18.24 10.09 12.55
N MET A 155 -17.29 9.44 11.87
CA MET A 155 -17.32 9.31 10.41
C MET A 155 -18.51 8.49 9.91
N GLU A 156 -18.81 7.36 10.56
CA GLU A 156 -19.97 6.51 10.25
C GLU A 156 -21.27 7.34 10.31
N ASP A 157 -21.43 8.14 11.36
CA ASP A 157 -22.61 8.99 11.56
C ASP A 157 -22.64 10.17 10.56
N PHE A 158 -21.49 10.76 10.24
CA PHE A 158 -21.40 11.90 9.32
C PHE A 158 -21.69 11.51 7.86
N TYR A 159 -21.20 10.35 7.43
CA TYR A 159 -21.30 9.89 6.03
C TYR A 159 -22.39 8.83 5.81
N ASP A 160 -23.11 8.40 6.85
CA ASP A 160 -24.17 7.38 6.80
C ASP A 160 -23.68 6.04 6.22
N PHE A 161 -22.64 5.48 6.84
CA PHE A 161 -22.12 4.14 6.50
C PHE A 161 -21.76 3.35 7.76
N LYS A 162 -21.54 2.03 7.60
CA LYS A 162 -21.02 1.16 8.65
C LYS A 162 -19.74 0.49 8.19
N ALA A 163 -18.68 0.57 8.99
CA ALA A 163 -17.44 -0.13 8.75
C ALA A 163 -17.51 -1.59 9.22
N GLU A 164 -16.87 -2.47 8.47
CA GLU A 164 -16.62 -3.86 8.83
C GLU A 164 -15.33 -3.92 9.65
N VAL A 165 -15.44 -4.21 10.95
CA VAL A 165 -14.30 -4.16 11.88
C VAL A 165 -13.78 -5.57 12.13
N PHE A 166 -12.48 -5.76 11.86
CA PHE A 166 -11.75 -7.00 12.11
C PHE A 166 -10.71 -6.77 13.19
N CYS A 167 -10.45 -7.78 14.01
CA CYS A 167 -9.43 -7.78 15.05
C CYS A 167 -8.86 -9.19 15.19
N ALA A 168 -7.94 -9.42 16.13
CA ALA A 168 -7.31 -10.73 16.32
C ALA A 168 -8.34 -11.86 16.44
N GLU A 169 -8.12 -12.96 15.71
CA GLU A 169 -9.06 -14.08 15.63
C GLU A 169 -9.50 -14.59 17.01
N GLY A 170 -10.81 -14.77 17.18
CA GLY A 170 -11.42 -15.29 18.41
C GLY A 170 -11.42 -14.31 19.60
N VAL A 171 -11.08 -13.04 19.38
CA VAL A 171 -11.23 -11.96 20.38
C VAL A 171 -12.39 -11.05 19.96
N PRO A 172 -13.31 -10.66 20.87
CA PRO A 172 -14.33 -9.67 20.56
C PRO A 172 -13.73 -8.30 20.23
N VAL A 173 -14.28 -7.60 19.23
CA VAL A 173 -13.85 -6.24 18.86
C VAL A 173 -13.95 -5.30 20.07
N GLY A 174 -12.92 -4.47 20.29
CA GLY A 174 -12.84 -3.56 21.43
C GLY A 174 -12.51 -4.23 22.79
N ASP A 175 -12.42 -5.56 22.88
CA ASP A 175 -12.12 -6.27 24.12
C ASP A 175 -10.60 -6.51 24.31
N LYS A 176 -9.91 -5.44 24.71
CA LYS A 176 -8.48 -5.49 25.05
C LYS A 176 -8.17 -6.48 26.18
N ALA A 177 -9.09 -6.68 27.13
CA ALA A 177 -8.86 -7.61 28.23
C ALA A 177 -8.85 -9.07 27.75
N ALA A 178 -9.75 -9.44 26.83
CA ALA A 178 -9.74 -10.75 26.18
C ALA A 178 -8.49 -10.95 25.31
N TYR A 179 -8.03 -9.90 24.60
CA TYR A 179 -6.75 -9.94 23.90
C TYR A 179 -5.59 -10.23 24.88
N ASP A 180 -5.49 -9.46 25.96
CA ASP A 180 -4.41 -9.57 26.95
C ASP A 180 -4.38 -10.97 27.60
N ALA A 181 -5.56 -11.55 27.87
CA ALA A 181 -5.69 -12.89 28.41
C ALA A 181 -5.21 -13.98 27.43
N LYS A 182 -5.40 -13.78 26.11
CA LYS A 182 -5.06 -14.77 25.08
C LYS A 182 -3.61 -14.67 24.63
N TYR A 183 -3.10 -13.45 24.46
CA TYR A 183 -1.83 -13.19 23.79
C TYR A 183 -0.77 -12.55 24.70
N GLY A 184 -1.15 -12.04 25.87
CA GLY A 184 -0.29 -11.28 26.77
C GLY A 184 -0.28 -9.78 26.46
N ALA A 185 -0.30 -8.96 27.52
CA ALA A 185 -0.41 -7.49 27.40
C ALA A 185 0.83 -6.82 26.77
N ASP A 186 1.98 -7.47 26.84
CA ASP A 186 3.27 -6.96 26.37
C ASP A 186 3.77 -7.67 25.09
N LEU A 187 2.91 -8.40 24.37
CA LEU A 187 3.32 -9.15 23.16
C LEU A 187 4.07 -8.28 22.14
N TRP A 188 3.70 -7.01 21.99
CA TRP A 188 4.37 -6.08 21.08
C TRP A 188 5.80 -5.72 21.48
N LYS A 189 6.16 -5.85 22.77
CA LYS A 189 7.54 -5.70 23.26
C LYS A 189 8.31 -7.01 23.15
N GLU A 190 7.64 -8.12 23.43
CA GLU A 190 8.25 -9.45 23.49
C GLU A 190 8.53 -10.02 22.11
N ASP A 191 7.57 -9.89 21.19
CA ASP A 191 7.65 -10.39 19.82
C ASP A 191 6.81 -9.51 18.87
N ILE A 192 7.44 -8.48 18.32
CA ILE A 192 6.75 -7.53 17.42
C ILE A 192 6.24 -8.19 16.12
N GLU A 193 6.90 -9.25 15.66
CA GLU A 193 6.50 -9.98 14.44
C GLU A 193 5.22 -10.78 14.71
N GLN A 194 5.15 -11.46 15.85
CA GLN A 194 3.95 -12.16 16.28
C GLN A 194 2.81 -11.19 16.57
N TYR A 195 3.11 -10.04 17.21
CA TYR A 195 2.13 -8.97 17.39
C TYR A 195 1.56 -8.49 16.05
N ASP A 196 2.41 -8.14 15.09
CA ASP A 196 1.96 -7.70 13.77
C ASP A 196 1.12 -8.78 13.10
N LYS A 197 1.56 -10.04 13.16
CA LYS A 197 0.82 -11.17 12.59
C LYS A 197 -0.60 -11.22 13.13
N VAL A 198 -0.79 -11.24 14.45
CA VAL A 198 -2.12 -11.47 15.06
C VAL A 198 -3.00 -10.23 15.12
N CYS A 199 -2.42 -9.03 15.27
CA CYS A 199 -3.18 -7.79 15.45
C CYS A 199 -3.40 -7.01 14.16
N LYS A 200 -2.58 -7.23 13.12
CA LYS A 200 -2.61 -6.42 11.90
C LYS A 200 -2.77 -7.28 10.66
N VAL A 201 -1.88 -8.23 10.46
CA VAL A 201 -1.76 -8.95 9.19
C VAL A 201 -2.88 -9.97 9.01
N GLU A 202 -3.09 -10.87 9.98
CA GLU A 202 -4.16 -11.87 9.93
C GLU A 202 -5.56 -11.22 9.86
N PRO A 203 -5.93 -10.25 10.72
CA PRO A 203 -7.26 -9.66 10.66
C PRO A 203 -7.53 -8.91 9.36
N PHE A 204 -6.50 -8.26 8.80
CA PHE A 204 -6.58 -7.59 7.51
C PHE A 204 -6.85 -8.58 6.37
N GLN A 205 -6.09 -9.68 6.33
CA GLN A 205 -6.23 -10.71 5.30
C GLN A 205 -7.57 -11.42 5.41
N ARG A 206 -7.96 -11.82 6.62
CA ARG A 206 -9.28 -12.40 6.89
C ARG A 206 -10.39 -11.44 6.50
N GLY A 207 -10.26 -10.16 6.82
CA GLY A 207 -11.26 -9.17 6.46
C GLY A 207 -11.46 -9.05 4.95
N LEU A 208 -10.38 -8.92 4.19
CA LEU A 208 -10.47 -8.84 2.74
C LEU A 208 -11.06 -10.11 2.12
N LYS A 209 -10.72 -11.29 2.67
CA LYS A 209 -11.29 -12.59 2.25
C LYS A 209 -12.78 -12.70 2.59
N THR A 210 -13.17 -12.38 3.83
CA THR A 210 -14.57 -12.40 4.28
C THR A 210 -15.45 -11.46 3.47
N LEU A 211 -14.88 -10.35 2.98
CA LEU A 211 -15.56 -9.38 2.13
C LEU A 211 -15.48 -9.71 0.63
N GLU A 212 -14.88 -10.85 0.25
CA GLU A 212 -14.71 -11.32 -1.13
C GLU A 212 -14.05 -10.27 -2.04
N THR A 213 -13.08 -9.54 -1.47
CA THR A 213 -12.49 -8.36 -2.12
C THR A 213 -11.87 -8.76 -3.45
N ASN A 214 -12.16 -8.00 -4.51
CA ASN A 214 -11.50 -8.11 -5.81
C ASN A 214 -10.82 -6.81 -6.26
N CYS A 215 -11.09 -5.69 -5.57
CA CYS A 215 -10.33 -4.44 -5.69
C CYS A 215 -10.10 -3.78 -4.32
N MET A 216 -8.84 -3.54 -3.97
CA MET A 216 -8.45 -2.86 -2.73
C MET A 216 -8.14 -1.38 -2.98
N ILE A 217 -9.06 -0.51 -2.58
CA ILE A 217 -8.81 0.93 -2.49
C ILE A 217 -7.91 1.18 -1.26
N ASN A 218 -6.92 2.07 -1.36
CA ASN A 218 -6.02 2.34 -0.23
C ASN A 218 -5.43 3.76 -0.25
N GLY A 219 -4.98 4.24 0.91
CA GLY A 219 -4.39 5.57 1.10
C GLY A 219 -2.90 5.70 0.76
N ARG A 220 -2.28 4.77 0.02
CA ARG A 220 -0.87 4.89 -0.36
C ARG A 220 -0.67 6.04 -1.34
N THR A 221 0.39 6.81 -1.13
CA THR A 221 0.78 7.93 -2.00
C THR A 221 2.26 7.80 -2.38
N ARG A 222 2.65 8.36 -3.54
CA ARG A 222 4.06 8.45 -3.94
C ARG A 222 4.85 9.37 -3.01
N TRP A 223 4.17 10.31 -2.36
CA TRP A 223 4.75 11.23 -1.39
C TRP A 223 5.36 10.51 -0.18
N GLN A 224 4.81 9.37 0.22
CA GLN A 224 5.35 8.52 1.29
C GLN A 224 6.73 7.92 0.93
N GLY A 225 7.15 7.96 -0.34
CA GLY A 225 8.48 7.61 -0.80
C GLY A 225 8.81 6.12 -0.78
N PHE A 226 10.11 5.81 -0.88
CA PHE A 226 10.66 4.44 -0.83
C PHE A 226 9.96 3.50 -1.84
N GLU A 227 9.41 2.37 -1.40
CA GLU A 227 8.68 1.41 -2.23
C GLU A 227 7.43 2.01 -2.89
N ARG A 228 6.85 3.07 -2.30
CA ARG A 228 5.65 3.74 -2.82
C ARG A 228 5.94 4.83 -3.84
N ALA A 229 7.20 5.24 -4.02
CA ALA A 229 7.57 6.40 -4.85
C ALA A 229 7.12 6.30 -6.33
N TRP A 230 6.78 5.09 -6.79
CA TRP A 230 6.49 4.77 -8.18
C TRP A 230 5.09 4.18 -8.41
N ILE A 231 4.23 4.12 -7.38
CA ILE A 231 2.87 3.61 -7.56
C ILE A 231 2.06 4.51 -8.51
N ASP A 232 1.15 3.91 -9.25
CA ASP A 232 0.16 4.58 -10.10
C ASP A 232 -1.24 4.50 -9.47
N LEU A 233 -2.23 5.14 -10.10
CA LEU A 233 -3.63 5.09 -9.62
C LEU A 233 -4.19 3.67 -9.57
N PHE A 234 -3.73 2.79 -10.45
CA PHE A 234 -4.17 1.41 -10.55
C PHE A 234 -2.97 0.46 -10.57
N GLU A 235 -3.06 -0.61 -9.79
CA GLU A 235 -2.17 -1.77 -9.91
C GLU A 235 -3.04 -2.97 -10.29
N ASN A 236 -2.65 -3.65 -11.37
CA ASN A 236 -3.33 -4.87 -11.79
C ASN A 236 -3.17 -5.95 -10.73
N ALA A 237 -4.19 -6.82 -10.62
CA ALA A 237 -4.03 -8.07 -9.89
C ALA A 237 -2.80 -8.82 -10.44
N PRO A 238 -1.90 -9.32 -9.58
CA PRO A 238 -0.76 -10.12 -10.01
C PRO A 238 -1.21 -11.32 -10.84
N ILE A 239 -0.36 -11.74 -11.78
CA ILE A 239 -0.60 -12.95 -12.57
C ILE A 239 -0.51 -14.15 -11.63
N GLY A 240 -1.64 -14.83 -11.40
CA GLY A 240 -1.73 -15.95 -10.47
C GLY A 240 -2.15 -15.52 -9.06
N GLY A 241 -3.26 -14.79 -8.92
CA GLY A 241 -3.86 -14.51 -7.60
C GLY A 241 -3.37 -13.23 -6.94
N GLY A 242 -4.29 -12.54 -6.27
CA GLY A 242 -4.08 -11.25 -5.61
C GLY A 242 -5.12 -10.21 -6.01
N LEU A 243 -5.13 -9.08 -5.30
CA LEU A 243 -6.12 -8.02 -5.51
C LEU A 243 -5.64 -7.00 -6.54
N ALA A 244 -6.55 -6.55 -7.41
CA ALA A 244 -6.35 -5.26 -8.05
C ALA A 244 -6.30 -4.18 -6.97
N LYS A 245 -5.43 -3.17 -7.11
CA LYS A 245 -5.33 -2.08 -6.13
C LYS A 245 -5.67 -0.74 -6.78
N CYS A 246 -6.38 0.10 -6.06
CA CYS A 246 -6.69 1.47 -6.42
C CYS A 246 -6.04 2.42 -5.41
N ASN A 247 -5.12 3.26 -5.88
CA ASN A 247 -4.42 4.26 -5.08
C ASN A 247 -4.93 5.65 -5.52
N PRO A 248 -6.16 6.06 -5.18
CA PRO A 248 -6.77 7.28 -5.72
C PRO A 248 -5.98 8.56 -5.39
N LEU A 249 -5.16 8.50 -4.34
CA LEU A 249 -4.30 9.60 -3.91
C LEU A 249 -2.83 9.44 -4.33
N ALA A 250 -2.51 8.56 -5.29
CA ALA A 250 -1.12 8.24 -5.66
C ALA A 250 -0.24 9.49 -5.91
N TYR A 251 -0.79 10.51 -6.57
CA TYR A 251 -0.08 11.75 -6.93
C TYR A 251 -0.29 12.92 -5.96
N TRP A 252 -0.99 12.69 -4.85
CA TRP A 252 -1.23 13.68 -3.82
C TRP A 252 -0.05 13.73 -2.85
N THR A 253 0.23 14.94 -2.35
CA THR A 253 1.09 15.16 -1.20
C THR A 253 0.26 15.19 0.09
N LEU A 254 0.94 15.18 1.24
CA LEU A 254 0.25 15.39 2.51
C LEU A 254 -0.39 16.78 2.59
N GLU A 255 0.23 17.81 1.97
CA GLU A 255 -0.34 19.17 1.92
C GLU A 255 -1.66 19.17 1.15
N ASP A 256 -1.72 18.50 -0.01
CA ASP A 256 -2.94 18.40 -0.81
C ASP A 256 -4.09 17.76 -0.02
N CYS A 257 -3.80 16.76 0.83
CA CYS A 257 -4.81 16.12 1.69
C CYS A 257 -5.38 17.10 2.72
N PHE A 258 -4.52 17.85 3.43
CA PHE A 258 -4.98 18.84 4.42
C PHE A 258 -5.66 20.05 3.77
N ASP A 259 -5.19 20.50 2.61
CA ASP A 259 -5.84 21.56 1.83
C ASP A 259 -7.25 21.12 1.40
N TYR A 260 -7.44 19.85 1.01
CA TYR A 260 -8.74 19.28 0.71
C TYR A 260 -9.66 19.19 1.94
N ILE A 261 -9.12 18.69 3.05
CA ILE A 261 -9.81 18.64 4.35
C ILE A 261 -10.30 20.03 4.74
N ALA A 262 -9.46 21.05 4.60
CA ALA A 262 -9.81 22.43 4.94
C ALA A 262 -10.87 23.02 4.00
N LYS A 263 -10.73 22.80 2.68
CA LYS A 263 -11.67 23.27 1.65
C LYS A 263 -13.08 22.76 1.90
N TYR A 264 -13.24 21.46 2.20
CA TYR A 264 -14.54 20.81 2.35
C TYR A 264 -15.00 20.63 3.79
N ARG A 265 -14.22 21.11 4.77
CA ARG A 265 -14.51 21.02 6.21
C ARG A 265 -14.76 19.56 6.64
N ILE A 266 -13.90 18.66 6.19
CA ILE A 266 -14.02 17.21 6.41
C ILE A 266 -13.65 16.88 7.87
N PRO A 267 -14.45 16.08 8.60
CA PRO A 267 -14.03 15.54 9.89
C PRO A 267 -12.67 14.83 9.75
N HIS A 268 -11.73 15.17 10.63
CA HIS A 268 -10.38 14.61 10.62
C HIS A 268 -9.98 14.15 12.01
N HIS A 269 -9.02 13.22 12.10
CA HIS A 269 -8.62 12.64 13.37
C HIS A 269 -8.26 13.72 14.40
N PRO A 270 -8.78 13.67 15.64
CA PRO A 270 -8.59 14.72 16.63
C PRO A 270 -7.11 14.92 17.02
N LEU A 271 -6.30 13.86 16.98
CA LEU A 271 -4.86 13.94 17.25
C LEU A 271 -4.07 14.78 16.25
N HIS A 272 -4.63 15.16 15.10
CA HIS A 272 -4.00 16.20 14.27
C HIS A 272 -3.88 17.54 15.04
N ALA A 273 -4.81 17.83 15.96
CA ALA A 273 -4.75 19.00 16.84
C ALA A 273 -3.72 18.85 17.98
N GLU A 274 -3.19 17.64 18.19
CA GLU A 274 -2.23 17.28 19.25
C GLU A 274 -0.82 16.96 18.69
N GLY A 275 -0.57 17.24 17.41
CA GLY A 275 0.76 17.15 16.84
C GLY A 275 1.05 15.92 15.99
N TYR A 276 0.05 15.08 15.70
CA TYR A 276 0.25 13.80 15.02
C TYR A 276 -0.07 13.88 13.51
N PRO A 277 0.92 13.95 12.60
CA PRO A 277 0.64 13.92 11.15
C PRO A 277 0.22 12.53 10.64
N SER A 278 0.59 11.47 11.36
CA SER A 278 0.22 10.09 11.06
C SER A 278 -0.10 9.35 12.35
N ILE A 279 -1.14 8.52 12.32
CA ILE A 279 -1.68 7.86 13.51
C ILE A 279 -1.73 6.34 13.29
N GLY A 280 -1.29 5.60 14.30
CA GLY A 280 -1.34 4.13 14.34
C GLY A 280 -1.64 3.63 15.73
N ASP A 281 -0.83 2.66 16.20
CA ASP A 281 -0.96 2.20 17.57
C ASP A 281 -0.38 3.26 18.52
N ALA A 282 -1.06 3.52 19.64
CA ALA A 282 -0.66 4.53 20.62
C ALA A 282 0.74 4.31 21.19
N LYS A 283 1.14 3.04 21.33
CA LYS A 283 2.45 2.63 21.85
C LYS A 283 3.63 2.99 20.95
N ASP A 284 3.42 3.18 19.65
CA ASP A 284 4.49 3.31 18.64
C ASP A 284 4.33 4.55 17.75
N THR A 285 3.49 5.49 18.18
CA THR A 285 3.19 6.73 17.46
C THR A 285 3.49 7.94 18.35
N ILE A 286 4.27 8.90 17.85
CA ILE A 286 4.64 10.15 18.54
C ILE A 286 4.26 11.38 17.70
N PRO A 287 4.08 12.57 18.32
CA PRO A 287 3.86 13.80 17.59
C PRO A 287 5.12 14.24 16.83
N ILE A 288 4.94 15.05 15.79
CA ILE A 288 6.02 15.62 14.99
C ILE A 288 5.88 17.15 14.93
N PRO A 289 6.91 17.92 15.33
CA PRO A 289 8.02 17.48 16.17
C PRO A 289 7.49 16.92 17.50
N GLU A 290 8.37 16.25 18.25
CA GLU A 290 8.01 15.61 19.53
C GLU A 290 7.47 16.60 20.57
N ASP A 291 7.76 17.90 20.40
CA ASP A 291 7.23 18.96 21.25
C ASP A 291 5.77 19.35 20.93
N GLY A 292 5.17 18.77 19.89
CA GLY A 292 3.79 19.05 19.47
C GLY A 292 3.58 20.45 18.91
N SER A 293 4.65 21.16 18.53
CA SER A 293 4.60 22.56 18.09
C SER A 293 3.88 22.79 16.75
N VAL A 294 3.69 21.74 15.95
CA VAL A 294 2.97 21.79 14.69
C VAL A 294 1.68 21.02 14.82
N THR A 295 0.55 21.65 14.54
CA THR A 295 -0.78 21.04 14.64
C THR A 295 -1.66 21.44 13.46
N PHE A 296 -2.73 20.68 13.23
CA PHE A 296 -3.80 21.05 12.32
C PHE A 296 -5.12 21.07 13.09
N LYS A 297 -5.65 22.27 13.33
CA LYS A 297 -6.83 22.51 14.16
C LYS A 297 -7.71 23.56 13.53
N ASN A 298 -9.04 23.39 13.61
CA ASN A 298 -10.00 24.29 12.99
C ASN A 298 -9.74 24.51 11.50
N PHE A 299 -9.29 23.45 10.80
CA PHE A 299 -8.98 23.48 9.36
C PHE A 299 -7.79 24.36 8.97
N GLU A 300 -6.91 24.68 9.92
CA GLU A 300 -5.71 25.50 9.69
C GLU A 300 -4.48 24.87 10.35
N PHE A 301 -3.34 24.99 9.69
CA PHE A 301 -2.05 24.64 10.27
C PHE A 301 -1.61 25.69 11.28
N GLN A 302 -1.05 25.23 12.40
CA GLN A 302 -0.35 26.05 13.38
C GLN A 302 1.11 25.59 13.47
N GLY A 303 2.03 26.51 13.69
CA GLY A 303 3.47 26.22 13.69
C GLY A 303 4.08 26.13 12.29
N ASP A 304 5.31 25.61 12.21
CA ASP A 304 6.01 25.41 10.95
C ASP A 304 5.58 24.10 10.27
N LYS A 305 4.53 24.20 9.43
CA LYS A 305 3.98 23.05 8.70
C LYS A 305 5.02 22.30 7.85
N ALA A 306 6.16 22.90 7.48
CA ALA A 306 7.20 22.21 6.72
C ALA A 306 7.73 20.97 7.46
N GLN A 307 7.61 20.92 8.79
CA GLN A 307 8.03 19.76 9.59
C GLN A 307 7.12 18.53 9.37
N TRP A 308 5.84 18.74 9.04
CA TRP A 308 4.93 17.67 8.60
C TRP A 308 5.04 17.42 7.09
N LEU A 309 5.17 18.51 6.33
CA LEU A 309 5.07 18.54 4.87
C LEU A 309 6.42 18.36 4.17
N ASP A 310 7.43 17.84 4.86
CA ASP A 310 8.66 17.39 4.23
C ASP A 310 8.43 16.05 3.51
N TYR A 311 9.17 15.79 2.43
CA TYR A 311 8.96 14.62 1.58
C TYR A 311 9.09 13.32 2.39
N ALA A 312 8.16 12.38 2.18
CA ALA A 312 8.08 11.11 2.92
C ALA A 312 7.96 11.23 4.45
N SER A 313 7.68 12.43 4.99
CA SER A 313 7.67 12.68 6.44
C SER A 313 6.40 12.26 7.15
N GLU A 314 5.33 11.93 6.43
CA GLU A 314 4.13 11.34 7.02
C GLU A 314 4.47 10.09 7.85
N ARG A 315 5.47 9.30 7.44
CA ARG A 315 5.91 8.11 8.20
C ARG A 315 6.80 8.44 9.41
N LYS A 316 7.27 9.69 9.56
CA LYS A 316 8.04 10.09 10.74
C LYS A 316 7.13 10.04 11.97
N GLY A 317 7.66 9.49 13.07
CA GLY A 317 6.94 9.34 14.32
C GLY A 317 6.10 8.06 14.42
N ARG A 318 6.13 7.19 13.41
CA ARG A 318 5.55 5.83 13.47
C ARG A 318 6.62 4.78 13.77
N PHE A 319 6.21 3.68 14.41
CA PHE A 319 7.04 2.52 14.75
C PHE A 319 8.21 2.84 15.69
N VAL A 320 8.07 3.90 16.49
CA VAL A 320 9.14 4.41 17.36
C VAL A 320 9.39 3.43 18.49
N GLY A 321 10.67 3.11 18.73
CA GLY A 321 11.09 2.19 19.79
C GLY A 321 10.84 0.70 19.48
N LEU A 322 10.45 0.36 18.25
CA LEU A 322 10.23 -1.03 17.85
C LEU A 322 11.43 -1.62 17.10
N THR A 323 11.85 -2.81 17.51
CA THR A 323 12.97 -3.54 16.91
C THR A 323 12.51 -4.94 16.52
N LYS A 324 12.90 -5.40 15.33
CA LYS A 324 12.64 -6.77 14.86
C LYS A 324 13.57 -7.77 15.57
N LYS A 325 13.32 -9.08 15.41
CA LYS A 325 14.16 -10.13 16.00
C LYS A 325 15.61 -10.09 15.52
N ASP A 326 15.83 -9.59 14.29
CA ASP A 326 17.16 -9.41 13.71
C ASP A 326 17.91 -8.17 14.24
N GLY A 327 17.30 -7.39 15.15
CA GLY A 327 17.88 -6.17 15.73
C GLY A 327 17.71 -4.92 14.86
N SER A 328 17.07 -5.01 13.69
CA SER A 328 16.79 -3.85 12.83
C SER A 328 15.56 -3.07 13.31
N ALA A 329 15.57 -1.75 13.07
CA ALA A 329 14.42 -0.90 13.37
C ALA A 329 13.25 -1.21 12.42
N LYS A 330 12.04 -1.20 12.96
CA LYS A 330 10.82 -1.30 12.15
C LYS A 330 10.53 0.05 11.48
N THR A 331 10.30 0.04 10.16
CA THR A 331 10.06 1.25 9.38
C THR A 331 8.71 1.25 8.66
N GLU A 332 7.95 0.15 8.75
CA GLU A 332 6.72 -0.04 7.99
C GLU A 332 5.70 -0.87 8.77
N CYS A 333 4.42 -0.72 8.42
CA CYS A 333 3.34 -1.54 8.94
C CYS A 333 3.51 -2.98 8.47
N GLY A 334 3.24 -3.97 9.34
CA GLY A 334 3.27 -5.39 8.97
C GLY A 334 2.32 -5.75 7.82
N ILE A 335 1.33 -4.90 7.50
CA ILE A 335 0.40 -5.08 6.36
C ILE A 335 1.05 -4.70 5.01
N HIS A 336 2.11 -3.88 5.02
CA HIS A 336 2.75 -3.35 3.82
C HIS A 336 4.15 -3.92 3.56
N VAL A 337 4.56 -4.98 4.27
CA VAL A 337 5.82 -5.68 3.98
C VAL A 337 5.66 -6.57 2.77
N GLU A 338 6.72 -6.70 1.98
CA GLU A 338 6.78 -7.61 0.82
C GLU A 338 6.39 -9.02 1.29
N GLY A 339 5.25 -9.49 0.79
CA GLY A 339 4.70 -10.78 1.18
C GLY A 339 3.52 -10.79 2.16
N ALA A 340 3.19 -9.66 2.80
CA ALA A 340 1.94 -9.53 3.56
C ALA A 340 0.68 -9.64 2.68
N GLU A 341 0.86 -9.46 1.37
CA GLU A 341 -0.14 -9.65 0.32
C GLU A 341 -0.13 -11.07 -0.30
N LYS A 342 0.83 -11.94 0.05
CA LYS A 342 0.96 -13.33 -0.47
C LYS A 342 -0.06 -14.32 0.12
N THR A 343 -0.94 -13.83 0.97
CA THR A 343 -1.77 -14.57 1.94
C THR A 343 -3.26 -14.53 1.62
N PHE A 344 -3.65 -14.02 0.45
CA PHE A 344 -5.01 -14.23 -0.05
C PHE A 344 -5.27 -15.71 -0.32
N ASP A 345 -4.22 -16.46 -0.57
CA ASP A 345 -4.32 -17.87 -0.80
C ASP A 345 -4.06 -18.59 0.52
N ARG A 346 -5.09 -19.30 1.02
CA ARG A 346 -4.91 -20.31 2.06
C ARG A 346 -3.77 -21.21 1.58
N ASP A 347 -2.72 -21.33 2.38
CA ASP A 347 -1.66 -22.26 2.05
C ASP A 347 -2.24 -23.68 2.06
N LEU A 348 -1.90 -24.49 1.06
CA LEU A 348 -2.45 -25.84 0.96
C LEU A 348 -1.70 -26.75 1.91
N TRP A 349 -2.40 -27.65 2.63
CA TRP A 349 -1.79 -28.58 3.58
C TRP A 349 -1.03 -27.90 4.74
N GLU A 350 -1.72 -27.13 5.58
CA GLU A 350 -1.11 -26.35 6.69
C GLU A 350 -0.33 -27.21 7.71
N ASP A 351 0.77 -26.63 8.21
CA ASP A 351 1.73 -27.29 9.12
C ASP A 351 1.08 -27.74 10.44
N GLY A 352 1.44 -28.94 10.90
CA GLY A 352 1.02 -29.49 12.20
C GLY A 352 -0.30 -30.28 12.18
N SER A 353 -1.05 -30.25 11.08
CA SER A 353 -2.27 -31.05 10.88
C SER A 353 -2.26 -31.94 9.63
N SER A 354 -1.38 -31.65 8.67
CA SER A 354 -1.24 -32.40 7.42
C SER A 354 -0.18 -33.51 7.52
N ALA A 355 -0.44 -34.62 6.81
CA ALA A 355 0.56 -35.66 6.56
C ALA A 355 1.57 -35.28 5.45
N VAL A 356 1.31 -34.20 4.70
CA VAL A 356 2.18 -33.69 3.64
C VAL A 356 3.27 -32.82 4.25
N GLN A 357 4.53 -33.17 4.03
CA GLN A 357 5.66 -32.41 4.55
C GLN A 357 5.84 -31.09 3.80
N ALA A 358 5.85 -29.97 4.51
CA ALA A 358 6.20 -28.67 3.94
C ALA A 358 7.71 -28.52 3.76
N LEU A 359 8.14 -28.16 2.54
CA LEU A 359 9.50 -27.73 2.25
C LEU A 359 9.47 -26.21 2.12
N ALA A 360 10.16 -25.50 3.03
CA ALA A 360 10.03 -24.05 3.17
C ALA A 360 11.02 -23.29 2.29
N GLN A 361 12.20 -23.87 2.06
CA GLN A 361 13.31 -23.23 1.32
C GLN A 361 13.84 -24.15 0.22
N ILE A 362 14.53 -23.58 -0.76
CA ILE A 362 15.19 -24.34 -1.85
C ILE A 362 16.11 -25.43 -1.29
N SER A 363 16.85 -25.14 -0.21
CA SER A 363 17.75 -26.11 0.44
C SER A 363 17.02 -27.34 0.99
N ASP A 364 15.75 -27.18 1.40
CA ASP A 364 14.93 -28.28 1.91
C ASP A 364 14.54 -29.20 0.74
N VAL A 365 14.20 -28.60 -0.42
CA VAL A 365 13.92 -29.34 -1.66
C VAL A 365 15.14 -30.11 -2.12
N GLU A 366 16.31 -29.46 -2.18
CA GLU A 366 17.55 -30.13 -2.60
C GLU A 366 17.90 -31.30 -1.68
N SER A 367 17.69 -31.15 -0.38
CA SER A 367 17.92 -32.22 0.61
C SER A 367 16.89 -33.34 0.46
N PHE A 368 15.63 -32.99 0.24
CA PHE A 368 14.54 -33.93 0.03
C PHE A 368 14.75 -34.77 -1.23
N VAL A 369 15.13 -34.14 -2.34
CA VAL A 369 15.45 -34.81 -3.62
C VAL A 369 16.62 -35.79 -3.45
N LYS A 370 17.65 -35.44 -2.67
CA LYS A 370 18.79 -36.35 -2.38
C LYS A 370 18.42 -37.52 -1.47
N SER A 371 17.32 -37.42 -0.73
CA SER A 371 16.87 -38.42 0.26
C SER A 371 15.83 -39.41 -0.25
N GLY A 372 15.50 -39.37 -1.55
CA GLY A 372 14.48 -40.21 -2.16
C GLY A 372 14.64 -41.71 -1.85
N PRO A 373 13.59 -42.52 -2.05
CA PRO A 373 12.43 -42.21 -2.88
C PRO A 373 11.33 -41.41 -2.17
N ALA A 374 10.70 -40.48 -2.89
CA ALA A 374 9.67 -39.59 -2.34
C ALA A 374 8.73 -39.03 -3.43
N VAL A 375 7.64 -38.39 -3.03
CA VAL A 375 6.74 -37.63 -3.92
C VAL A 375 6.76 -36.16 -3.54
N LEU A 376 6.84 -35.28 -4.54
CA LEU A 376 6.87 -33.83 -4.36
C LEU A 376 5.84 -33.15 -5.26
N ALA A 377 4.88 -32.44 -4.66
CA ALA A 377 3.99 -31.53 -5.37
C ALA A 377 4.57 -30.12 -5.35
N VAL A 378 4.86 -29.58 -6.52
CA VAL A 378 5.06 -28.15 -6.72
C VAL A 378 3.71 -27.51 -6.96
N TYR A 379 3.30 -26.65 -6.05
CA TYR A 379 1.98 -26.02 -6.06
C TYR A 379 2.08 -24.50 -5.99
N ALA A 380 0.95 -23.87 -6.23
CA ALA A 380 0.72 -22.49 -5.90
C ALA A 380 -0.65 -22.36 -5.21
N PRO A 381 -0.75 -21.62 -4.10
CA PRO A 381 -1.97 -21.66 -3.30
C PRO A 381 -3.20 -21.00 -3.99
N TRP A 382 -2.99 -20.11 -4.98
CA TRP A 382 -4.03 -19.57 -5.87
C TRP A 382 -4.55 -20.55 -6.95
N CYS A 383 -3.86 -21.66 -7.18
CA CYS A 383 -4.19 -22.54 -8.30
C CYS A 383 -5.39 -23.43 -7.95
N GLN A 384 -6.51 -23.25 -8.65
CA GLN A 384 -7.72 -24.07 -8.49
C GLN A 384 -7.47 -25.58 -8.64
N PHE A 385 -6.49 -25.98 -9.48
CA PHE A 385 -6.13 -27.38 -9.65
C PHE A 385 -5.29 -27.92 -8.49
N CYS A 386 -4.50 -27.07 -7.83
CA CYS A 386 -3.81 -27.44 -6.60
C CYS A 386 -4.82 -27.61 -5.46
N GLN A 387 -5.78 -26.68 -5.35
CA GLN A 387 -6.86 -26.74 -4.37
C GLN A 387 -7.72 -27.99 -4.55
N ALA A 388 -8.09 -28.33 -5.80
CA ALA A 388 -8.87 -29.54 -6.11
C ALA A 388 -8.10 -30.84 -5.80
N MET A 389 -6.77 -30.81 -5.84
CA MET A 389 -5.91 -31.96 -5.54
C MET A 389 -5.69 -32.16 -4.03
N GLU A 390 -6.00 -31.16 -3.19
CA GLU A 390 -5.58 -31.12 -1.79
C GLU A 390 -5.99 -32.36 -0.99
N GLU A 391 -7.27 -32.76 -1.06
CA GLU A 391 -7.80 -33.88 -0.28
C GLU A 391 -7.19 -35.22 -0.70
N GLU A 392 -7.03 -35.45 -2.01
CA GLU A 392 -6.45 -36.70 -2.54
C GLU A 392 -4.95 -36.80 -2.25
N TYR A 393 -4.23 -35.68 -2.32
CA TYR A 393 -2.81 -35.65 -1.99
C TYR A 393 -2.56 -35.86 -0.49
N GLU A 394 -3.44 -35.35 0.37
CA GLU A 394 -3.43 -35.60 1.81
C GLU A 394 -3.67 -37.08 2.13
N LYS A 395 -4.60 -37.74 1.43
CA LYS A 395 -4.82 -39.20 1.55
C LYS A 395 -3.60 -39.98 1.08
N LEU A 396 -3.02 -39.60 -0.06
CA LEU A 396 -1.81 -40.22 -0.59
C LEU A 396 -0.68 -40.20 0.44
N ALA A 397 -0.43 -39.06 1.09
CA ALA A 397 0.60 -38.93 2.12
C ALA A 397 0.41 -39.89 3.31
N LYS A 398 -0.84 -40.25 3.62
CA LYS A 398 -1.17 -41.20 4.70
C LYS A 398 -1.01 -42.66 4.28
N GLU A 399 -1.21 -42.98 2.99
CA GLU A 399 -1.29 -44.35 2.49
C GLU A 399 -0.01 -44.87 1.80
N LEU A 400 0.78 -43.97 1.19
CA LEU A 400 1.83 -44.36 0.24
C LEU A 400 3.08 -45.00 0.90
N GLY A 401 3.32 -44.73 2.18
CA GLY A 401 4.43 -45.31 2.93
C GLY A 401 5.84 -44.79 2.58
N ILE A 402 5.95 -43.83 1.66
CA ILE A 402 7.17 -43.03 1.39
C ILE A 402 6.87 -41.55 1.65
N PRO A 403 7.89 -40.70 1.88
CA PRO A 403 7.67 -39.28 2.12
C PRO A 403 6.92 -38.59 0.97
N VAL A 404 5.90 -37.81 1.33
CA VAL A 404 5.12 -36.97 0.42
C VAL A 404 5.23 -35.53 0.90
N ALA A 405 5.67 -34.64 0.01
CA ALA A 405 5.97 -33.26 0.35
C ALA A 405 5.34 -32.26 -0.62
N LYS A 406 5.22 -31.02 -0.15
CA LYS A 406 4.80 -29.86 -0.92
C LYS A 406 5.94 -28.84 -1.00
N PHE A 407 6.01 -28.13 -2.13
CA PHE A 407 6.85 -26.95 -2.29
C PHE A 407 6.10 -25.86 -3.03
N ARG A 408 6.06 -24.66 -2.43
CA ARG A 408 5.41 -23.49 -3.02
C ARG A 408 6.28 -22.93 -4.16
N GLY A 409 5.89 -23.19 -5.40
CA GLY A 409 6.72 -22.92 -6.58
C GLY A 409 6.43 -21.60 -7.30
N ASP A 410 5.33 -20.90 -6.98
CA ASP A 410 4.97 -19.63 -7.62
C ASP A 410 5.98 -18.51 -7.34
N GLU A 411 6.69 -18.59 -6.21
CA GLU A 411 7.73 -17.64 -5.82
C GLU A 411 9.14 -18.04 -6.30
N GLN A 412 9.32 -19.27 -6.76
CA GLN A 412 10.62 -19.85 -7.10
C GLN A 412 10.63 -20.41 -8.54
N ARG A 413 9.98 -19.68 -9.47
CA ARG A 413 9.71 -20.11 -10.85
C ARG A 413 10.94 -20.63 -11.59
N GLU A 414 12.04 -19.89 -11.53
CA GLU A 414 13.29 -20.27 -12.22
C GLU A 414 13.83 -21.61 -11.71
N PHE A 415 13.83 -21.79 -10.38
CA PHE A 415 14.29 -23.01 -9.74
C PHE A 415 13.38 -24.21 -10.05
N VAL A 416 12.05 -24.07 -9.86
CA VAL A 416 11.13 -25.20 -10.06
C VAL A 416 11.01 -25.61 -11.53
N GLN A 417 11.23 -24.68 -12.46
CA GLN A 417 11.30 -24.99 -13.88
C GLN A 417 12.58 -25.76 -14.22
N ALA A 418 13.72 -25.36 -13.67
CA ALA A 418 15.01 -25.99 -13.93
C ALA A 418 15.16 -27.38 -13.29
N GLU A 419 14.75 -27.51 -12.03
CA GLU A 419 15.08 -28.69 -11.20
C GLU A 419 13.89 -29.64 -11.00
N LEU A 420 12.65 -29.14 -11.14
CA LEU A 420 11.43 -29.91 -10.81
C LEU A 420 10.45 -30.04 -11.99
N ASN A 421 10.91 -29.81 -13.22
CA ASN A 421 10.12 -29.95 -14.45
C ASN A 421 8.76 -29.19 -14.43
N THR A 422 8.69 -28.08 -13.69
CA THR A 422 7.44 -27.37 -13.44
C THR A 422 7.21 -26.27 -14.47
N GLU A 423 6.30 -26.54 -15.42
CA GLU A 423 5.83 -25.56 -16.40
C GLU A 423 4.47 -24.94 -15.99
N SER A 424 3.67 -25.67 -15.22
CA SER A 424 2.35 -25.27 -14.74
C SER A 424 2.05 -25.92 -13.37
N PHE A 425 1.04 -25.44 -12.65
CA PHE A 425 0.66 -25.97 -11.33
C PHE A 425 -0.68 -26.72 -11.37
N PRO A 426 -0.85 -27.77 -10.55
CA PRO A 426 0.20 -28.46 -9.79
C PRO A 426 1.11 -29.26 -10.74
N THR A 427 2.39 -29.33 -10.42
CA THR A 427 3.31 -30.34 -10.99
C THR A 427 3.67 -31.32 -9.89
N VAL A 428 3.33 -32.60 -10.09
CA VAL A 428 3.71 -33.67 -9.16
C VAL A 428 4.89 -34.43 -9.74
N ASN A 429 5.91 -34.65 -8.92
CA ASN A 429 7.08 -35.42 -9.27
C ASN A 429 7.28 -36.59 -8.31
N VAL A 430 7.80 -37.69 -8.84
CA VAL A 430 8.38 -38.79 -8.05
C VAL A 430 9.89 -38.64 -8.08
N VAL A 431 10.50 -38.57 -6.91
CA VAL A 431 11.95 -38.62 -6.71
C VAL A 431 12.33 -40.07 -6.51
N THR A 432 13.24 -40.60 -7.32
CA THR A 432 13.77 -41.97 -7.17
C THR A 432 14.91 -42.02 -6.15
N ALA A 433 15.33 -43.23 -5.76
CA ALA A 433 16.40 -43.42 -4.76
C ALA A 433 17.78 -42.87 -5.19
N ASP A 434 18.02 -42.71 -6.49
CA ASP A 434 19.21 -42.07 -7.08
C ASP A 434 19.06 -40.54 -7.25
N GLY A 435 17.96 -39.97 -6.74
CA GLY A 435 17.68 -38.53 -6.76
C GLY A 435 17.15 -38.01 -8.09
N LYS A 436 16.74 -38.87 -9.01
CA LYS A 436 16.14 -38.46 -10.29
C LYS A 436 14.70 -38.00 -10.07
N VAL A 437 14.37 -36.84 -10.62
CA VAL A 437 13.02 -36.27 -10.56
C VAL A 437 12.26 -36.67 -11.83
N VAL A 438 11.16 -37.42 -11.66
CA VAL A 438 10.31 -37.90 -12.76
C VAL A 438 8.91 -37.30 -12.62
N LYS A 439 8.50 -36.55 -13.64
CA LYS A 439 7.21 -35.85 -13.66
C LYS A 439 6.05 -36.80 -13.90
N TYR A 440 4.96 -36.58 -13.18
CA TYR A 440 3.68 -37.25 -13.39
C TYR A 440 2.84 -36.51 -14.44
N ASP A 441 2.75 -37.09 -15.64
CA ASP A 441 2.16 -36.44 -16.83
C ASP A 441 0.64 -36.62 -17.00
N SER A 442 -0.01 -37.45 -16.17
CA SER A 442 -1.46 -37.67 -16.25
C SER A 442 -2.24 -36.52 -15.62
N GLU A 443 -3.44 -36.24 -16.14
CA GLU A 443 -4.39 -35.27 -15.57
C GLU A 443 -5.17 -35.82 -14.37
N ALA A 444 -5.25 -37.15 -14.22
CA ALA A 444 -5.95 -37.79 -13.11
C ALA A 444 -5.17 -37.60 -11.80
N ARG A 445 -5.85 -37.20 -10.73
CA ARG A 445 -5.23 -36.82 -9.45
C ARG A 445 -5.80 -37.60 -8.27
N THR A 446 -6.18 -38.86 -8.48
CA THR A 446 -6.66 -39.71 -7.38
C THR A 446 -5.49 -40.43 -6.70
N VAL A 447 -5.69 -40.88 -5.46
CA VAL A 447 -4.69 -41.70 -4.74
C VAL A 447 -4.25 -42.92 -5.57
N ALA A 448 -5.18 -43.57 -6.27
CA ALA A 448 -4.90 -44.76 -7.07
C ALA A 448 -3.93 -44.44 -8.23
N ASP A 449 -4.15 -43.35 -8.95
CA ASP A 449 -3.32 -42.98 -10.09
C ASP A 449 -1.90 -42.58 -9.64
N PHE A 450 -1.81 -41.81 -8.55
CA PHE A 450 -0.51 -41.47 -7.96
C PHE A 450 0.25 -42.70 -7.49
N THR A 451 -0.45 -43.64 -6.84
CA THR A 451 0.16 -44.87 -6.33
C THR A 451 0.68 -45.75 -7.46
N GLU A 452 -0.08 -45.91 -8.55
CA GLU A 452 0.37 -46.65 -9.73
C GLU A 452 1.60 -46.01 -10.37
N PHE A 453 1.61 -44.68 -10.48
CA PHE A 453 2.76 -43.95 -11.01
C PHE A 453 4.01 -44.09 -10.14
N VAL A 454 3.86 -44.01 -8.81
CA VAL A 454 4.97 -44.25 -7.87
C VAL A 454 5.49 -45.68 -8.02
N GLN A 455 4.62 -46.68 -8.03
CA GLN A 455 5.02 -48.09 -8.15
C GLN A 455 5.74 -48.39 -9.46
N SER A 456 5.30 -47.78 -10.57
CA SER A 456 5.97 -47.94 -11.87
C SER A 456 7.31 -47.21 -11.96
N THR A 457 7.49 -46.10 -11.22
CA THR A 457 8.69 -45.26 -11.27
C THR A 457 9.78 -45.72 -10.30
N VAL A 458 9.42 -46.06 -9.06
CA VAL A 458 10.37 -46.49 -8.04
C VAL A 458 10.55 -48.03 -8.02
N GLY A 459 9.77 -48.75 -8.83
CA GLY A 459 9.63 -50.20 -8.77
C GLY A 459 8.72 -50.60 -7.61
N ALA A 460 7.95 -51.68 -7.78
CA ALA A 460 7.04 -52.18 -6.76
C ALA A 460 7.82 -52.43 -5.45
N THR A 461 7.68 -51.52 -4.49
CA THR A 461 8.13 -51.75 -3.13
C THR A 461 7.29 -52.90 -2.62
N ALA A 462 7.95 -54.05 -2.42
CA ALA A 462 7.33 -55.25 -1.91
C ALA A 462 6.55 -54.91 -0.63
N LYS A 463 5.24 -55.16 -0.66
CA LYS A 463 4.45 -55.34 0.57
C LYS A 463 5.20 -56.32 1.48
N THR A 464 5.64 -55.83 2.63
CA THR A 464 6.00 -56.59 3.85
C THR A 464 6.35 -55.55 4.91
N ALA A 465 5.82 -55.54 6.12
CA ALA A 465 4.80 -56.33 6.82
C ALA A 465 4.24 -55.46 7.96
#